data_AF-A0A9X2K2N4-F1
#
_entry.id   AF-A0A9X2K2N4-F1
#
_cell.length_a   1.000
_cell.length_b   1.000
_cell.length_c   1.000
_cell.angle_alpha   90.00
_cell.angle_beta   90.00
_cell.angle_gamma   90.00
#
_symmetry.space_group_name_H-M   'P 1'
#
loop_
_entity.id
_entity.type
_entity.pdbx_description
1 polymer ?
#
loop_
_entity_poly.entity_id
_entity_poly.type
_entity_poly.pdbx_seq_one_letter_code
_entity_poly.pdbx_strand_id
1 'polypeptide(L)'
;MNTISKTALALAAAAVLSGCGSDPGPAGKAASPPTEPAATAQEKRHRFESVKADCMKQKGFRYIAHVPREELVTDEERRRRAGDYEALKAQRAKYGFGVFAVYVHPKGPDSPDSMPDLSGADPNGDVWTKLSPAQRKSYWKAVNACVAVAAKQVLGKDVKSDTDLFDQLAAASDRAVRREIDGDAELVELASSMATCLTGKGYEVSATMPSELSQRGRIAFLDQEDEIGRRQREDVADVPPPVKKGEVERTFGATLTPAEARPHLAREIQAALDDLECGRDFYRVYTPKSEAIAQRIAAEYGS
;
A
#
# COMPACT_ATOMS: atom_id res chain seq x y z
N MET A 1 24.22 -35.74 -36.44
CA MET A 1 24.80 -35.20 -37.68
C MET A 1 23.91 -35.64 -38.83
N ASN A 2 23.09 -34.74 -39.37
CA ASN A 2 22.44 -34.90 -40.66
C ASN A 2 22.15 -33.50 -41.19
N THR A 3 22.74 -33.22 -42.35
CA THR A 3 22.85 -31.90 -42.98
C THR A 3 22.43 -32.09 -44.43
N ILE A 4 21.29 -31.54 -44.88
CA ILE A 4 20.97 -31.26 -46.31
C ILE A 4 19.91 -30.13 -46.29
N SER A 5 20.30 -28.86 -46.51
CA SER A 5 20.24 -28.08 -47.78
C SER A 5 18.85 -27.48 -48.06
N LYS A 6 18.64 -26.19 -47.78
CA LYS A 6 18.72 -25.01 -48.69
C LYS A 6 17.76 -25.06 -49.89
N THR A 7 16.73 -24.22 -49.87
CA THR A 7 16.34 -23.40 -51.03
C THR A 7 15.68 -22.11 -50.54
N ALA A 8 16.18 -20.99 -51.07
CA ALA A 8 15.66 -19.65 -50.88
C ALA A 8 14.59 -19.36 -51.94
N LEU A 9 13.64 -18.47 -51.63
CA LEU A 9 13.14 -17.54 -52.63
C LEU A 9 12.72 -16.23 -51.94
N ALA A 10 13.36 -15.16 -52.37
CA ALA A 10 13.08 -13.78 -52.01
C ALA A 10 11.94 -13.24 -52.87
N LEU A 11 11.12 -12.35 -52.30
CA LEU A 11 10.32 -11.39 -53.06
C LEU A 11 10.41 -10.04 -52.34
N ALA A 12 11.31 -9.21 -52.87
CA ALA A 12 11.37 -7.78 -52.62
C ALA A 12 10.35 -7.09 -53.54
N ALA A 13 9.57 -6.17 -52.98
CA ALA A 13 8.85 -5.16 -53.75
C ALA A 13 9.22 -3.79 -53.18
N ALA A 14 10.17 -3.14 -53.85
CA ALA A 14 10.48 -1.73 -53.67
C ALA A 14 9.54 -0.92 -54.57
N ALA A 15 8.76 -0.01 -53.99
CA ALA A 15 8.12 1.07 -54.73
C ALA A 15 8.89 2.36 -54.42
N VAL A 16 9.64 2.82 -55.41
CA VAL A 16 10.32 4.11 -55.45
C VAL A 16 9.35 5.10 -56.08
N LEU A 17 8.96 6.15 -55.36
CA LEU A 17 8.41 7.37 -55.93
C LEU A 17 9.36 8.52 -55.62
N SER A 18 9.99 8.97 -56.69
CA SER A 18 10.91 10.09 -56.81
C SER A 18 10.21 11.43 -56.60
N GLY A 19 10.71 12.23 -55.66
CA GLY A 19 10.47 13.66 -55.55
C GLY A 19 11.79 14.37 -55.31
N CYS A 20 12.29 15.08 -56.32
CA CYS A 20 13.49 15.91 -56.24
C CYS A 20 13.19 17.21 -55.50
N GLY A 21 13.99 17.51 -54.48
CA GLY A 21 14.01 18.79 -53.77
C GLY A 21 15.29 18.86 -52.96
N SER A 22 16.30 19.52 -53.51
CA SER A 22 17.67 19.64 -53.01
C SER A 22 17.80 20.69 -51.92
N ASP A 23 18.30 20.29 -50.74
CA ASP A 23 19.07 21.14 -49.81
C ASP A 23 20.02 20.25 -48.95
N PRO A 24 21.31 20.59 -48.78
CA PRO A 24 22.27 19.75 -48.07
C PRO A 24 22.31 20.10 -46.56
N GLY A 25 21.68 19.25 -45.74
CA GLY A 25 21.77 19.27 -44.27
C GLY A 25 22.57 18.08 -43.71
N PRO A 26 23.18 18.21 -42.51
CA PRO A 26 24.28 17.36 -42.07
C PRO A 26 23.86 15.96 -41.63
N ALA A 27 24.81 15.02 -41.77
CA ALA A 27 24.74 13.59 -41.50
C ALA A 27 23.86 13.19 -40.30
N GLY A 28 22.82 12.41 -40.60
CA GLY A 28 21.91 11.82 -39.62
C GLY A 28 22.59 10.76 -38.75
N LYS A 29 22.57 10.99 -37.44
CA LYS A 29 22.70 9.94 -36.41
C LYS A 29 21.64 8.86 -36.67
N ALA A 30 22.07 7.61 -36.68
CA ALA A 30 21.17 6.46 -36.64
C ALA A 30 20.20 6.61 -35.46
N ALA A 31 18.90 6.64 -35.75
CA ALA A 31 17.86 6.63 -34.74
C ALA A 31 17.94 5.31 -33.96
N SER A 32 18.11 5.41 -32.64
CA SER A 32 17.93 4.28 -31.73
C SER A 32 16.49 3.73 -31.89
N PRO A 33 16.29 2.40 -31.76
CA PRO A 33 14.94 1.85 -31.75
C PRO A 33 14.11 2.51 -30.62
N PRO A 34 12.81 2.73 -30.84
CA PRO A 34 11.96 3.31 -29.81
C PRO A 34 11.98 2.41 -28.57
N THR A 35 12.43 2.97 -27.44
CA THR A 35 12.27 2.38 -26.12
C THR A 35 10.78 2.09 -25.93
N GLU A 36 10.41 0.83 -25.71
CA GLU A 36 9.03 0.48 -25.34
C GLU A 36 8.60 1.34 -24.15
N PRO A 37 7.37 1.90 -24.17
CA PRO A 37 6.87 2.65 -23.02
C PRO A 37 6.91 1.75 -21.80
N ALA A 38 7.41 2.29 -20.68
CA ALA A 38 7.45 1.55 -19.43
C ALA A 38 6.04 1.08 -19.05
N ALA A 39 5.89 -0.22 -18.77
CA ALA A 39 4.61 -0.78 -18.37
C ALA A 39 4.02 -0.02 -17.16
N THR A 40 2.72 0.25 -17.22
CA THR A 40 1.95 0.86 -16.14
C THR A 40 1.96 -0.02 -14.88
N ALA A 41 1.63 0.56 -13.71
CA ALA A 41 1.55 -0.21 -12.46
C ALA A 41 0.55 -1.38 -12.57
N GLN A 42 -0.61 -1.14 -13.20
CA GLN A 42 -1.63 -2.17 -13.43
C GLN A 42 -1.13 -3.28 -14.36
N GLU A 43 -0.45 -2.95 -15.45
CA GLU A 43 0.16 -3.95 -16.35
C GLU A 43 1.22 -4.79 -15.63
N LYS A 44 2.03 -4.18 -14.75
CA LYS A 44 3.00 -4.92 -13.91
C LYS A 44 2.29 -5.88 -12.96
N ARG A 45 1.22 -5.46 -12.29
CA ARG A 45 0.40 -6.33 -11.42
C ARG A 45 -0.14 -7.53 -12.19
N HIS A 46 -0.75 -7.30 -13.36
CA HIS A 46 -1.26 -8.39 -14.20
C HIS A 46 -0.16 -9.35 -14.66
N ARG A 47 0.99 -8.83 -15.08
CA ARG A 47 2.12 -9.66 -15.50
C ARG A 47 2.69 -10.47 -14.33
N PHE A 48 2.79 -9.88 -13.14
CA PHE A 48 3.25 -10.55 -11.93
C PHE A 48 2.36 -11.76 -11.61
N GLU A 49 1.03 -11.55 -11.57
CA GLU A 49 0.06 -12.62 -11.32
C GLU A 49 0.07 -13.70 -12.40
N SER A 50 0.23 -13.32 -13.68
CA SER A 50 0.35 -14.27 -14.77
C SER A 50 1.59 -15.17 -14.63
N VAL A 51 2.76 -14.58 -14.37
CA VAL A 51 4.02 -15.34 -14.18
C VAL A 51 3.91 -16.27 -12.97
N LYS A 52 3.31 -15.79 -11.87
CA LYS A 52 3.06 -16.60 -10.68
C LYS A 52 2.14 -17.78 -11.01
N ALA A 53 1.05 -17.56 -11.73
CA ALA A 53 0.10 -18.60 -12.14
C ALA A 53 0.77 -19.68 -13.02
N ASP A 54 1.57 -19.27 -14.01
CA ASP A 54 2.30 -20.19 -14.88
C ASP A 54 3.32 -21.04 -14.09
N CYS A 55 4.05 -20.40 -13.17
CA CYS A 55 4.98 -21.11 -12.28
C CYS A 55 4.25 -22.13 -11.39
N MET A 56 3.09 -21.76 -10.83
CA MET A 56 2.28 -22.66 -10.00
C MET A 56 1.77 -23.85 -10.80
N LYS A 57 1.32 -23.61 -12.03
CA LYS A 57 0.90 -24.66 -12.97
C LYS A 57 2.05 -25.64 -13.26
N GLN A 58 3.26 -25.14 -13.51
CA GLN A 58 4.45 -25.98 -13.71
C GLN A 58 4.79 -26.83 -12.46
N LYS A 59 4.46 -26.36 -11.27
CA LYS A 59 4.61 -27.09 -10.00
C LYS A 59 3.45 -28.03 -9.68
N GLY A 60 2.48 -28.17 -10.59
CA GLY A 60 1.34 -29.07 -10.43
C GLY A 60 0.23 -28.54 -9.52
N PHE A 61 0.23 -27.24 -9.22
CA PHE A 61 -0.83 -26.60 -8.44
C PHE A 61 -1.72 -25.76 -9.35
N ARG A 62 -3.04 -25.78 -9.09
CA ARG A 62 -3.96 -24.80 -9.66
C ARG A 62 -3.69 -23.45 -9.00
N TYR A 63 -3.57 -22.40 -9.80
CA TYR A 63 -3.51 -21.02 -9.35
C TYR A 63 -4.20 -20.15 -10.40
N ILE A 64 -4.98 -19.18 -9.97
CA ILE A 64 -5.72 -18.26 -10.83
C ILE A 64 -5.06 -16.90 -10.68
N ALA A 65 -4.47 -16.39 -11.77
CA ALA A 65 -3.94 -15.03 -11.81
C ALA A 65 -5.08 -14.05 -11.47
N HIS A 66 -4.93 -13.31 -10.38
CA HIS A 66 -5.97 -12.44 -9.88
C HIS A 66 -5.38 -11.09 -9.47
N VAL A 67 -5.79 -10.04 -10.19
CA VAL A 67 -5.53 -8.66 -9.79
C VAL A 67 -6.88 -8.08 -9.37
N PRO A 68 -7.01 -7.59 -8.12
CA PRO A 68 -8.21 -6.90 -7.68
C PRO A 68 -8.54 -5.75 -8.64
N ARG A 69 -9.83 -5.54 -8.89
CA ARG A 69 -10.27 -4.45 -9.74
C ARG A 69 -9.92 -3.14 -9.05
N GLU A 70 -9.35 -2.19 -9.79
CA GLU A 70 -9.13 -0.85 -9.24
C GLU A 70 -10.46 -0.25 -8.84
N GLU A 71 -10.57 0.14 -7.58
CA GLU A 71 -11.76 0.78 -7.07
C GLU A 71 -11.92 2.18 -7.64
N LEU A 72 -13.18 2.53 -7.89
CA LEU A 72 -13.53 3.90 -8.24
C LEU A 72 -13.36 4.77 -6.99
N VAL A 73 -12.23 5.47 -6.93
CA VAL A 73 -11.98 6.47 -5.91
C VAL A 73 -12.99 7.60 -6.08
N THR A 74 -13.81 7.85 -5.05
CA THR A 74 -14.81 8.92 -5.05
C THR A 74 -14.14 10.30 -5.09
N ASP A 75 -14.88 11.33 -5.49
CA ASP A 75 -14.37 12.71 -5.46
C ASP A 75 -13.97 13.14 -4.04
N GLU A 76 -14.74 12.72 -3.03
CA GLU A 76 -14.44 12.98 -1.64
C GLU A 76 -13.11 12.34 -1.23
N GLU A 77 -12.89 11.07 -1.58
CA GLU A 77 -11.65 10.37 -1.28
C GLU A 77 -10.44 11.00 -1.98
N ARG A 78 -10.60 11.42 -3.24
CA ARG A 78 -9.56 12.17 -3.95
C ARG A 78 -9.19 13.46 -3.22
N ARG A 79 -10.20 14.21 -2.74
CA ARG A 79 -9.97 15.44 -1.97
C ARG A 79 -9.24 15.17 -0.66
N ARG A 80 -9.61 14.11 0.08
CA ARG A 80 -8.89 13.73 1.31
C ARG A 80 -7.42 13.42 1.02
N ARG A 81 -7.13 12.61 0.01
CA ARG A 81 -5.76 12.25 -0.41
C ARG A 81 -4.95 13.45 -0.89
N ALA A 82 -5.63 14.48 -1.42
CA ALA A 82 -5.01 15.75 -1.78
C ALA A 82 -4.78 16.70 -0.58
N GLY A 83 -5.16 16.31 0.65
CA GLY A 83 -5.02 17.15 1.84
C GLY A 83 -6.07 18.25 1.95
N ASP A 84 -7.23 18.11 1.29
CA ASP A 84 -8.33 19.07 1.38
C ASP A 84 -8.89 19.12 2.81
N TYR A 85 -8.79 20.29 3.43
CA TYR A 85 -9.17 20.47 4.84
C TYR A 85 -10.64 20.15 5.11
N GLU A 86 -11.57 20.56 4.23
CA GLU A 86 -13.00 20.32 4.46
C GLU A 86 -13.35 18.84 4.32
N ALA A 87 -12.73 18.14 3.36
CA ALA A 87 -12.88 16.69 3.21
C ALA A 87 -12.28 15.93 4.42
N LEU A 88 -11.10 16.33 4.89
CA LEU A 88 -10.49 15.75 6.09
C LEU A 88 -11.34 16.02 7.34
N LYS A 89 -11.87 17.25 7.47
CA LYS A 89 -12.72 17.65 8.60
C LYS A 89 -14.02 16.86 8.61
N ALA A 90 -14.67 16.70 7.46
CA ALA A 90 -15.90 15.91 7.34
C ALA A 90 -15.66 14.44 7.74
N GLN A 91 -14.53 13.85 7.33
CA GLN A 91 -14.17 12.49 7.73
C GLN A 91 -13.90 12.41 9.25
N ARG A 92 -13.08 13.30 9.81
CA ARG A 92 -12.71 13.27 11.23
C ARG A 92 -13.89 13.59 12.15
N ALA A 93 -14.80 14.44 11.71
CA ALA A 93 -16.04 14.74 12.44
C ALA A 93 -16.97 13.52 12.56
N LYS A 94 -16.87 12.56 11.63
CA LYS A 94 -17.71 11.35 11.62
C LYS A 94 -17.00 10.14 12.22
N TYR A 95 -15.71 10.00 11.95
CA TYR A 95 -14.97 8.76 12.23
C TYR A 95 -13.77 8.96 13.17
N GLY A 96 -13.43 10.18 13.57
CA GLY A 96 -12.23 10.44 14.38
C GLY A 96 -10.97 10.01 13.63
N PHE A 97 -10.11 9.23 14.30
CA PHE A 97 -8.95 8.56 13.70
C PHE A 97 -9.29 7.15 13.16
N GLY A 98 -10.55 6.71 13.26
CA GLY A 98 -11.06 5.42 12.79
C GLY A 98 -11.06 4.29 13.83
N VAL A 99 -10.46 4.47 15.01
CA VAL A 99 -10.23 3.39 15.99
C VAL A 99 -11.54 2.89 16.59
N PHE A 100 -12.32 3.76 17.22
CA PHE A 100 -13.61 3.37 17.81
C PHE A 100 -14.78 3.46 16.82
N ALA A 101 -14.55 4.08 15.67
CA ALA A 101 -15.55 4.22 14.62
C ALA A 101 -16.01 2.87 14.08
N VAL A 102 -15.15 1.86 14.02
CA VAL A 102 -15.49 0.52 13.50
C VAL A 102 -16.63 -0.15 14.27
N TYR A 103 -16.76 0.13 15.58
CA TYR A 103 -17.82 -0.41 16.44
C TYR A 103 -19.15 0.33 16.31
N VAL A 104 -19.12 1.62 15.94
CA VAL A 104 -20.32 2.48 15.85
C VAL A 104 -20.85 2.54 14.43
N HIS A 105 -19.94 2.47 13.46
CA HIS A 105 -20.18 2.52 12.03
C HIS A 105 -19.62 1.24 11.38
N PRO A 106 -20.30 0.10 11.52
CA PRO A 106 -19.87 -1.15 10.89
C PRO A 106 -19.86 -1.08 9.36
N LYS A 107 -20.38 0.00 8.76
CA LYS A 107 -20.25 0.30 7.33
C LYS A 107 -19.47 1.58 7.02
N GLY A 108 -18.56 1.99 7.91
CA GLY A 108 -17.67 3.14 7.71
C GLY A 108 -16.41 2.74 6.92
N PRO A 109 -15.68 3.69 6.33
CA PRO A 109 -14.53 3.40 5.46
C PRO A 109 -13.43 2.55 6.14
N ASP A 110 -13.33 2.60 7.46
CA ASP A 110 -12.36 1.82 8.26
C ASP A 110 -12.94 0.52 8.85
N SER A 111 -14.23 0.23 8.61
CA SER A 111 -14.87 -0.96 9.16
C SER A 111 -14.58 -2.21 8.33
N PRO A 112 -14.41 -3.39 8.96
CA PRO A 112 -14.28 -4.65 8.23
C PRO A 112 -15.42 -4.93 7.23
N ASP A 113 -16.67 -4.51 7.50
CA ASP A 113 -17.79 -4.71 6.56
C ASP A 113 -17.91 -3.60 5.50
N SER A 114 -16.98 -2.63 5.52
CA SER A 114 -16.84 -1.57 4.51
C SER A 114 -15.45 -1.45 3.94
N MET A 115 -14.55 -2.36 4.32
CA MET A 115 -13.69 -2.92 3.31
C MET A 115 -14.63 -3.32 2.16
N PRO A 116 -14.40 -2.77 0.96
CA PRO A 116 -15.21 -3.09 -0.20
C PRO A 116 -15.36 -4.59 -0.21
N ASP A 117 -16.56 -5.04 -0.54
CA ASP A 117 -16.77 -6.44 -0.86
C ASP A 117 -15.63 -6.82 -1.79
N LEU A 118 -14.64 -7.53 -1.24
CA LEU A 118 -13.61 -8.20 -2.00
C LEU A 118 -14.34 -9.34 -2.69
N SER A 119 -15.47 -9.11 -3.38
CA SER A 119 -16.25 -10.09 -4.11
C SER A 119 -15.56 -10.53 -5.38
N GLY A 120 -14.41 -9.94 -5.69
CA GLY A 120 -13.32 -10.73 -6.23
C GLY A 120 -12.62 -11.49 -5.10
N ALA A 121 -13.32 -12.33 -4.34
CA ALA A 121 -12.69 -13.06 -3.24
C ALA A 121 -11.55 -13.81 -3.88
N ASP A 122 -10.32 -13.64 -3.39
CA ASP A 122 -9.14 -14.17 -4.07
C ASP A 122 -9.47 -15.61 -4.47
N PRO A 123 -9.62 -15.91 -5.77
CA PRO A 123 -10.16 -17.19 -6.21
C PRO A 123 -9.23 -18.34 -5.82
N ASN A 124 -8.01 -18.04 -5.38
CA ASN A 124 -7.06 -18.98 -4.79
C ASN A 124 -7.37 -19.35 -3.33
N GLY A 125 -8.18 -18.57 -2.60
CA GLY A 125 -8.69 -18.96 -1.28
C GLY A 125 -9.49 -20.26 -1.36
N ASP A 126 -10.33 -20.38 -2.39
CA ASP A 126 -11.13 -21.56 -2.71
C ASP A 126 -10.28 -22.78 -3.11
N VAL A 127 -9.16 -22.53 -3.80
CA VAL A 127 -8.17 -23.57 -4.11
C VAL A 127 -7.54 -24.06 -2.83
N TRP A 128 -7.12 -23.15 -1.95
CA TRP A 128 -6.40 -23.45 -0.71
C TRP A 128 -7.25 -24.24 0.30
N THR A 129 -8.52 -23.86 0.50
CA THR A 129 -9.40 -24.52 1.47
C THR A 129 -9.66 -25.99 1.13
N LYS A 130 -9.69 -26.33 -0.17
CA LYS A 130 -9.89 -27.69 -0.69
C LYS A 130 -8.65 -28.59 -0.57
N LEU A 131 -7.48 -28.06 -0.20
CA LEU A 131 -6.26 -28.84 0.00
C LEU A 131 -6.22 -29.46 1.40
N SER A 132 -5.69 -30.70 1.48
CA SER A 132 -5.31 -31.32 2.76
C SER A 132 -4.19 -30.53 3.46
N PRO A 133 -3.97 -30.70 4.78
CA PRO A 133 -2.90 -29.99 5.50
C PRO A 133 -1.50 -30.16 4.87
N ALA A 134 -1.15 -31.38 4.44
CA ALA A 134 0.13 -31.65 3.78
C ALA A 134 0.24 -30.95 2.41
N GLN A 135 -0.86 -30.91 1.66
CA GLN A 135 -0.93 -30.19 0.38
C GLN A 135 -0.82 -28.69 0.58
N ARG A 136 -1.44 -28.11 1.63
CA ARG A 136 -1.35 -26.66 1.94
C ARG A 136 0.09 -26.24 2.21
N LYS A 137 0.85 -27.03 2.97
CA LYS A 137 2.28 -26.75 3.22
C LYS A 137 3.09 -26.73 1.91
N SER A 138 2.84 -27.70 1.04
CA SER A 138 3.52 -27.80 -0.26
C SER A 138 3.11 -26.68 -1.22
N TYR A 139 1.82 -26.32 -1.21
CA TYR A 139 1.25 -25.20 -1.96
C TYR A 139 1.89 -23.87 -1.54
N TRP A 140 1.96 -23.58 -0.23
CA TRP A 140 2.62 -22.36 0.27
C TRP A 140 4.10 -22.29 -0.11
N LYS A 141 4.82 -23.40 -0.03
CA LYS A 141 6.22 -23.47 -0.52
C LYS A 141 6.30 -23.17 -2.01
N ALA A 142 5.37 -23.68 -2.81
CA ALA A 142 5.31 -23.42 -4.24
C ALA A 142 4.97 -21.95 -4.54
N VAL A 143 3.98 -21.37 -3.85
CA VAL A 143 3.61 -19.95 -3.96
C VAL A 143 4.82 -19.06 -3.68
N ASN A 144 5.51 -19.26 -2.57
CA ASN A 144 6.69 -18.46 -2.22
C ASN A 144 7.81 -18.54 -3.28
N ALA A 145 8.08 -19.75 -3.79
CA ALA A 145 9.03 -19.91 -4.88
C ALA A 145 8.56 -19.23 -6.18
N CYS A 146 7.26 -19.23 -6.47
CA CYS A 146 6.71 -18.60 -7.66
C CYS A 146 6.60 -17.08 -7.54
N VAL A 147 6.40 -16.54 -6.33
CA VAL A 147 6.56 -15.11 -6.03
C VAL A 147 7.98 -14.67 -6.31
N ALA A 148 9.00 -15.42 -5.86
CA ALA A 148 10.40 -15.11 -6.16
C ALA A 148 10.68 -15.04 -7.67
N VAL A 149 10.12 -15.98 -8.45
CA VAL A 149 10.22 -15.97 -9.92
C VAL A 149 9.53 -14.74 -10.52
N ALA A 150 8.30 -14.46 -10.12
CA ALA A 150 7.52 -13.33 -10.64
C ALA A 150 8.16 -11.98 -10.29
N ALA A 151 8.59 -11.80 -9.04
CA ALA A 151 9.29 -10.61 -8.58
C ALA A 151 10.58 -10.36 -9.36
N LYS A 152 11.37 -11.40 -9.62
CA LYS A 152 12.60 -11.27 -10.41
C LYS A 152 12.32 -10.89 -11.86
N GLN A 153 11.34 -11.53 -12.49
CA GLN A 153 11.05 -11.32 -13.91
C GLN A 153 10.31 -10.02 -14.22
N VAL A 154 9.42 -9.58 -13.32
CA VAL A 154 8.51 -8.45 -13.56
C VAL A 154 8.98 -7.19 -12.85
N LEU A 155 9.48 -7.32 -11.62
CA LEU A 155 9.84 -6.19 -10.76
C LEU A 155 11.37 -5.99 -10.67
N GLY A 156 12.16 -6.95 -11.19
CA GLY A 156 13.62 -6.95 -11.04
C GLY A 156 14.09 -7.13 -9.59
N LYS A 157 13.24 -7.69 -8.71
CA LYS A 157 13.54 -7.84 -7.28
C LYS A 157 14.00 -9.26 -6.96
N ASP A 158 15.02 -9.37 -6.12
CA ASP A 158 15.46 -10.63 -5.55
C ASP A 158 14.77 -10.83 -4.19
N VAL A 159 13.76 -11.68 -4.18
CA VAL A 159 12.99 -12.05 -2.97
C VAL A 159 12.95 -13.56 -2.81
N LYS A 160 12.77 -14.03 -1.58
CA LYS A 160 12.72 -15.47 -1.23
C LYS A 160 11.30 -15.99 -1.04
N SER A 161 10.36 -15.10 -0.76
CA SER A 161 8.98 -15.43 -0.43
C SER A 161 8.08 -14.21 -0.62
N ASP A 162 6.79 -14.42 -0.46
CA ASP A 162 5.80 -13.35 -0.37
C ASP A 162 6.08 -12.41 0.80
N THR A 163 6.37 -12.97 1.98
CA THR A 163 6.77 -12.18 3.16
C THR A 163 8.01 -11.33 2.91
N ASP A 164 9.05 -11.85 2.25
CA ASP A 164 10.26 -11.08 1.93
C ASP A 164 9.95 -9.93 0.94
N LEU A 165 9.03 -10.13 -0.01
CA LEU A 165 8.58 -9.05 -0.89
C LEU A 165 7.87 -7.94 -0.09
N PHE A 166 6.97 -8.30 0.83
CA PHE A 166 6.32 -7.34 1.73
C PHE A 166 7.30 -6.63 2.67
N ASP A 167 8.27 -7.35 3.24
CA ASP A 167 9.30 -6.78 4.10
C ASP A 167 10.16 -5.77 3.33
N GLN A 168 10.53 -6.09 2.08
CA GLN A 168 11.28 -5.16 1.22
C GLN A 168 10.45 -3.92 0.83
N LEU A 169 9.15 -4.10 0.55
CA LEU A 169 8.21 -3.00 0.30
C LEU A 169 8.13 -2.09 1.53
N ALA A 170 7.86 -2.64 2.71
CA ALA A 170 7.77 -1.90 3.96
C ALA A 170 9.06 -1.13 4.25
N ALA A 171 10.22 -1.80 4.12
CA ALA A 171 11.50 -1.15 4.31
C ALA A 171 11.78 -0.04 3.27
N ALA A 172 11.28 -0.18 2.04
CA ALA A 172 11.38 0.87 1.02
C ALA A 172 10.48 2.06 1.33
N SER A 173 9.25 1.80 1.81
CA SER A 173 8.34 2.82 2.31
C SER A 173 8.97 3.62 3.47
N ASP A 174 9.47 2.93 4.50
CA ASP A 174 10.10 3.56 5.65
C ASP A 174 11.29 4.44 5.26
N ARG A 175 12.14 3.96 4.34
CA ARG A 175 13.27 4.76 3.82
C ARG A 175 12.79 5.99 3.07
N ALA A 176 11.74 5.87 2.26
CA ALA A 176 11.18 6.98 1.51
C ALA A 176 10.55 8.02 2.45
N VAL A 177 9.77 7.60 3.44
CA VAL A 177 9.18 8.47 4.46
C VAL A 177 10.28 9.21 5.23
N ARG A 178 11.26 8.48 5.80
CA ARG A 178 12.36 9.12 6.54
C ARG A 178 13.12 10.16 5.73
N ARG A 179 13.30 9.93 4.43
CA ARG A 179 14.05 10.83 3.56
C ARG A 179 13.22 12.01 3.04
N GLU A 180 11.98 11.75 2.61
CA GLU A 180 11.18 12.71 1.84
C GLU A 180 10.10 13.42 2.65
N ILE A 181 9.74 12.86 3.81
CA ILE A 181 8.77 13.42 4.77
C ILE A 181 9.53 13.94 5.98
N ASP A 182 10.26 13.08 6.69
CA ASP A 182 10.96 13.50 7.92
C ASP A 182 12.21 14.34 7.64
N GLY A 183 12.79 14.21 6.46
CA GLY A 183 13.91 15.03 5.99
C GLY A 183 13.51 16.33 5.30
N ASP A 184 12.21 16.61 5.15
CA ASP A 184 11.72 17.82 4.51
C ASP A 184 11.62 18.98 5.51
N ALA A 185 12.41 20.04 5.28
CA ALA A 185 12.52 21.16 6.19
C ALA A 185 11.18 21.92 6.38
N GLU A 186 10.35 22.03 5.35
CA GLU A 186 9.03 22.67 5.47
C GLU A 186 8.12 21.82 6.37
N LEU A 187 8.09 20.50 6.15
CA LEU A 187 7.28 19.61 6.97
C LEU A 187 7.75 19.55 8.43
N VAL A 188 9.06 19.61 8.68
CA VAL A 188 9.61 19.65 10.05
C VAL A 188 9.16 20.91 10.79
N GLU A 189 9.20 22.08 10.15
CA GLU A 189 8.74 23.34 10.75
C GLU A 189 7.22 23.34 10.98
N LEU A 190 6.45 22.83 10.02
CA LEU A 190 4.99 22.67 10.16
C LEU A 190 4.63 21.68 11.27
N ALA A 191 5.37 20.57 11.40
CA ALA A 191 5.19 19.59 12.46
C ALA A 191 5.50 20.21 13.83
N SER A 192 6.57 20.99 13.96
CA SER A 192 6.90 21.74 15.19
C SER A 192 5.78 22.71 15.60
N SER A 193 5.20 23.42 14.63
CA SER A 193 4.08 24.34 14.86
C SER A 193 2.82 23.61 15.32
N MET A 194 2.49 22.49 14.66
CA MET A 194 1.38 21.63 15.03
C MET A 194 1.56 21.03 16.44
N ALA A 195 2.76 20.52 16.74
CA ALA A 195 3.13 19.99 18.06
C ALA A 195 2.92 21.04 19.17
N THR A 196 3.38 22.27 18.95
CA THR A 196 3.19 23.38 19.90
C THR A 196 1.70 23.66 20.15
N CYS A 197 0.89 23.70 19.09
CA CYS A 197 -0.56 23.89 19.20
C CYS A 197 -1.24 22.75 19.98
N LEU A 198 -0.88 21.50 19.68
CA LEU A 198 -1.41 20.32 20.36
C LEU A 198 -1.05 20.30 21.85
N THR A 199 0.20 20.60 22.20
CA THR A 199 0.61 20.73 23.60
C THR A 199 -0.13 21.86 24.31
N GLY A 200 -0.35 23.01 23.63
CA GLY A 200 -1.16 24.10 24.16
C GLY A 200 -2.63 23.73 24.44
N LYS A 201 -3.16 22.73 23.72
CA LYS A 201 -4.48 22.13 23.96
C LYS A 201 -4.46 20.99 24.99
N GLY A 202 -3.31 20.65 25.55
CA GLY A 202 -3.15 19.62 26.58
C GLY A 202 -2.92 18.20 26.04
N TYR A 203 -2.64 18.03 24.74
CA TYR A 203 -2.26 16.73 24.20
C TYR A 203 -0.78 16.45 24.46
N GLU A 204 -0.46 15.20 24.83
CA GLU A 204 0.92 14.72 24.91
C GLU A 204 1.53 14.63 23.51
N VAL A 205 2.74 15.18 23.36
CA VAL A 205 3.53 15.11 22.13
C VAL A 205 4.94 14.65 22.50
N SER A 206 5.20 13.36 22.29
CA SER A 206 6.49 12.73 22.62
C SER A 206 7.51 12.80 21.48
N ALA A 207 7.06 13.07 20.26
CA ALA A 207 7.92 13.23 19.10
C ALA A 207 7.37 14.25 18.10
N THR A 208 8.27 14.89 17.36
CA THR A 208 7.97 15.97 16.41
C THR A 208 8.36 15.63 14.98
N MET A 209 8.82 14.40 14.70
CA MET A 209 9.04 13.98 13.33
C MET A 209 7.70 13.99 12.58
N PRO A 210 7.62 14.56 11.36
CA PRO A 210 6.38 14.64 10.58
C PRO A 210 5.59 13.33 10.52
N SER A 211 6.24 12.20 10.22
CA SER A 211 5.58 10.91 10.12
C SER A 211 4.99 10.44 11.46
N GLU A 212 5.73 10.57 12.56
CA GLU A 212 5.28 10.20 13.91
C GLU A 212 4.15 11.11 14.40
N LEU A 213 4.29 12.43 14.21
CA LEU A 213 3.29 13.40 14.64
C LEU A 213 1.96 13.16 13.92
N SER A 214 1.99 12.80 12.63
CA SER A 214 0.78 12.48 11.86
C SER A 214 -0.01 11.27 12.40
N GLN A 215 0.66 10.35 13.09
CA GLN A 215 0.09 9.10 13.62
C GLN A 215 -0.22 9.17 15.11
N ARG A 216 0.34 10.14 15.83
CA ARG A 216 0.23 10.32 17.29
C ARG A 216 -1.19 10.10 17.82
N GLY A 217 -2.17 10.79 17.23
CA GLY A 217 -3.56 10.69 17.66
C GLY A 217 -4.10 9.27 17.51
N ARG A 218 -3.93 8.67 16.33
CA ARG A 218 -4.37 7.29 16.07
C ARG A 218 -3.70 6.28 17.00
N ILE A 219 -2.39 6.39 17.23
CA ILE A 219 -1.65 5.50 18.14
C ILE A 219 -2.20 5.60 19.56
N ALA A 220 -2.42 6.82 20.09
CA ALA A 220 -2.96 6.99 21.44
C ALA A 220 -4.34 6.34 21.63
N PHE A 221 -5.20 6.35 20.61
CA PHE A 221 -6.50 5.67 20.67
C PHE A 221 -6.39 4.16 20.45
N LEU A 222 -5.44 3.67 19.64
CA LEU A 222 -5.14 2.24 19.53
C LEU A 222 -4.61 1.67 20.86
N ASP A 223 -3.76 2.42 21.57
CA ASP A 223 -3.28 2.02 22.89
C ASP A 223 -4.43 1.97 23.90
N GLN A 224 -5.36 2.93 23.84
CA GLN A 224 -6.59 2.91 24.63
C GLN A 224 -7.47 1.69 24.31
N GLU A 225 -7.60 1.33 23.03
CA GLU A 225 -8.35 0.14 22.61
C GLU A 225 -7.69 -1.14 23.12
N ASP A 226 -6.36 -1.25 23.01
CA ASP A 226 -5.56 -2.36 23.54
C ASP A 226 -5.76 -2.52 25.05
N GLU A 227 -5.69 -1.42 25.80
CA GLU A 227 -5.90 -1.41 27.26
C GLU A 227 -7.30 -1.94 27.63
N ILE A 228 -8.33 -1.60 26.87
CA ILE A 228 -9.69 -2.13 27.06
C ILE A 228 -9.73 -3.62 26.73
N GLY A 229 -9.16 -4.03 25.60
CA GLY A 229 -9.17 -5.43 25.16
C GLY A 229 -8.38 -6.35 26.08
N ARG A 230 -7.30 -5.88 26.69
CA ARG A 230 -6.57 -6.59 27.75
C ARG A 230 -7.42 -6.81 28.98
N ARG A 231 -8.08 -5.77 29.49
CA ARG A 231 -8.97 -5.87 30.66
C ARG A 231 -10.15 -6.82 30.48
N GLN A 232 -10.53 -7.12 29.24
CA GLN A 232 -11.58 -8.09 28.92
C GLN A 232 -11.08 -9.55 28.92
N ARG A 233 -9.79 -9.80 29.13
CA ARG A 233 -9.17 -11.14 29.06
C ARG A 233 -8.49 -11.48 30.39
N GLU A 234 -8.84 -12.64 30.94
CA GLU A 234 -8.26 -13.12 32.19
C GLU A 234 -6.82 -13.65 32.04
N ASP A 235 -6.42 -14.04 30.82
CA ASP A 235 -5.12 -14.66 30.51
C ASP A 235 -4.05 -13.67 30.04
N VAL A 236 -4.35 -12.37 30.06
CA VAL A 236 -3.48 -11.30 29.55
C VAL A 236 -3.26 -10.28 30.66
N ALA A 237 -2.01 -9.84 30.83
CA ALA A 237 -1.71 -8.75 31.74
C ALA A 237 -2.31 -7.42 31.23
N ASP A 238 -2.85 -6.62 32.14
CA ASP A 238 -3.44 -5.30 31.84
C ASP A 238 -2.44 -4.34 31.18
N VAL A 239 -1.16 -4.47 31.51
CA VAL A 239 -0.08 -3.66 30.96
C VAL A 239 0.72 -4.50 29.96
N PRO A 240 0.97 -4.00 28.73
CA PRO A 240 1.81 -4.70 27.75
C PRO A 240 3.21 -4.95 28.31
N PRO A 241 3.77 -6.17 28.15
CA PRO A 241 5.16 -6.41 28.49
C PRO A 241 6.08 -5.63 27.54
N PRO A 242 7.30 -5.24 27.97
CA PRO A 242 8.27 -4.61 27.09
C PRO A 242 8.54 -5.47 25.86
N VAL A 243 8.43 -4.86 24.67
CA VAL A 243 8.71 -5.53 23.40
C VAL A 243 10.20 -5.83 23.30
N LYS A 244 10.57 -7.10 23.13
CA LYS A 244 11.98 -7.47 22.93
C LYS A 244 12.41 -7.18 21.50
N LYS A 245 13.70 -7.00 21.30
CA LYS A 245 14.28 -6.79 19.96
C LYS A 245 13.91 -7.95 19.02
N GLY A 246 13.20 -7.61 17.94
CA GLY A 246 12.75 -8.58 16.93
C GLY A 246 11.39 -9.23 17.22
N GLU A 247 10.73 -8.84 18.31
CA GLU A 247 9.34 -9.20 18.57
C GLU A 247 8.40 -8.09 18.08
N VAL A 248 7.21 -8.48 17.66
CA VAL A 248 6.11 -7.55 17.34
C VAL A 248 5.28 -7.39 18.61
N GLU A 249 4.92 -6.16 18.92
CA GLU A 249 3.99 -5.87 20.02
C GLU A 249 2.66 -6.60 19.77
N ARG A 250 2.19 -7.34 20.79
CA ARG A 250 0.91 -8.02 20.71
C ARG A 250 -0.17 -7.07 21.21
N THR A 251 -1.03 -6.63 20.31
CA THR A 251 -2.23 -5.85 20.63
C THR A 251 -3.47 -6.75 20.74
N PHE A 252 -4.44 -6.30 21.53
CA PHE A 252 -5.69 -6.98 21.83
C PHE A 252 -6.85 -6.03 21.55
N GLY A 253 -7.49 -6.21 20.40
CA GLY A 253 -8.68 -5.43 20.05
C GLY A 253 -9.80 -5.63 21.07
N ALA A 254 -10.53 -4.55 21.35
CA ALA A 254 -11.63 -4.58 22.30
C ALA A 254 -12.87 -5.27 21.70
N THR A 255 -13.69 -5.87 22.56
CA THR A 255 -15.05 -6.31 22.21
C THR A 255 -16.03 -5.30 22.78
N LEU A 256 -16.51 -4.38 21.95
CA LEU A 256 -17.43 -3.31 22.35
C LEU A 256 -18.71 -3.35 21.55
N THR A 257 -19.84 -3.15 22.22
CA THR A 257 -21.10 -2.79 21.55
C THR A 257 -21.02 -1.37 21.01
N PRO A 258 -21.88 -0.99 20.02
CA PRO A 258 -21.95 0.38 19.54
C PRO A 258 -22.23 1.39 20.67
N ALA A 259 -22.99 1.01 21.71
CA ALA A 259 -23.31 1.88 22.83
C ALA A 259 -22.08 2.16 23.70
N GLU A 260 -21.26 1.15 23.95
CA GLU A 260 -20.03 1.27 24.75
C GLU A 260 -18.94 2.03 23.99
N ALA A 261 -18.85 1.89 22.67
CA ALA A 261 -17.83 2.55 21.86
C ALA A 261 -18.11 4.06 21.62
N ARG A 262 -19.38 4.49 21.59
CA ARG A 262 -19.78 5.90 21.35
C ARG A 262 -19.03 6.93 22.21
N PRO A 263 -18.91 6.79 23.54
CA PRO A 263 -18.16 7.76 24.34
C PRO A 263 -16.66 7.81 24.00
N HIS A 264 -16.06 6.70 23.57
CA HIS A 264 -14.68 6.67 23.10
C HIS A 264 -14.55 7.39 21.75
N LEU A 265 -15.44 7.06 20.81
CA LEU A 265 -15.50 7.74 19.51
C LEU A 265 -15.74 9.26 19.65
N ALA A 266 -16.56 9.71 20.61
CA ALA A 266 -16.77 11.14 20.83
C ALA A 266 -15.47 11.87 21.25
N ARG A 267 -14.65 11.23 22.11
CA ARG A 267 -13.32 11.78 22.48
C ARG A 267 -12.34 11.72 21.31
N GLU A 268 -12.38 10.64 20.54
CA GLU A 268 -11.57 10.46 19.34
C GLU A 268 -11.87 11.51 18.28
N ILE A 269 -13.15 11.79 18.02
CA ILE A 269 -13.59 12.85 17.11
C ILE A 269 -13.07 14.21 17.57
N GLN A 270 -13.22 14.54 18.85
CA GLN A 270 -12.71 15.81 19.38
C GLN A 270 -11.19 15.93 19.18
N ALA A 271 -10.44 14.89 19.53
CA ALA A 271 -8.99 14.85 19.36
C ALA A 271 -8.57 14.95 17.89
N ALA A 272 -9.27 14.26 16.99
CA ALA A 272 -9.01 14.30 15.56
C ALA A 272 -9.29 15.70 14.96
N LEU A 273 -10.34 16.38 15.41
CA LEU A 273 -10.66 17.74 14.97
C LEU A 273 -9.64 18.75 15.49
N ASP A 274 -9.23 18.66 16.76
CA ASP A 274 -8.18 19.51 17.31
C ASP A 274 -6.83 19.30 16.60
N ASP A 275 -6.51 18.04 16.31
CA ASP A 275 -5.32 17.64 15.55
C ASP A 275 -5.35 18.20 14.12
N LEU A 276 -6.51 18.17 13.45
CA LEU A 276 -6.64 18.74 12.10
C LEU A 276 -6.53 20.26 12.12
N GLU A 277 -7.09 20.91 13.14
CA GLU A 277 -7.05 22.36 13.28
C GLU A 277 -5.62 22.84 13.55
N CYS A 278 -4.92 22.20 14.51
CA CYS A 278 -3.51 22.48 14.77
C CYS A 278 -2.61 22.12 13.59
N GLY A 279 -2.96 21.08 12.83
CA GLY A 279 -2.20 20.55 11.71
C GLY A 279 -2.68 21.04 10.34
N ARG A 280 -3.46 22.12 10.23
CA ARG A 280 -4.10 22.50 8.97
C ARG A 280 -3.11 22.68 7.82
N ASP A 281 -2.05 23.47 8.03
CA ASP A 281 -1.00 23.67 7.02
C ASP A 281 -0.11 22.43 6.86
N PHE A 282 0.13 21.70 7.95
CA PHE A 282 0.87 20.45 7.94
C PHE A 282 0.21 19.41 7.03
N TYR A 283 -1.08 19.09 7.22
CA TYR A 283 -1.80 18.07 6.46
C TYR A 283 -2.02 18.44 5.00
N ARG A 284 -2.07 19.74 4.67
CA ARG A 284 -2.10 20.21 3.28
C ARG A 284 -0.85 19.76 2.49
N VAL A 285 0.31 19.73 3.13
CA VAL A 285 1.59 19.34 2.50
C VAL A 285 1.87 17.85 2.71
N TYR A 286 1.65 17.35 3.92
CA TYR A 286 1.95 15.99 4.34
C TYR A 286 1.15 14.96 3.56
N THR A 287 -0.18 15.12 3.50
CA THR A 287 -1.10 14.10 2.96
C THR A 287 -0.81 13.76 1.49
N PRO A 288 -0.77 14.73 0.54
CA PRO A 288 -0.47 14.41 -0.85
C PRO A 288 0.93 13.84 -1.05
N LYS A 289 1.92 14.27 -0.24
CA LYS A 289 3.27 13.73 -0.33
C LYS A 289 3.34 12.28 0.16
N SER A 290 2.71 11.98 1.29
CA SER A 290 2.61 10.61 1.83
C SER A 290 1.90 9.68 0.84
N GLU A 291 0.79 10.12 0.25
CA GLU A 291 0.06 9.35 -0.77
C GLU A 291 0.92 9.10 -2.01
N ALA A 292 1.66 10.11 -2.50
CA ALA A 292 2.55 9.95 -3.65
C ALA A 292 3.68 8.94 -3.37
N ILE A 293 4.24 8.93 -2.16
CA ILE A 293 5.23 7.92 -1.75
C ILE A 293 4.60 6.54 -1.76
N ALA A 294 3.44 6.36 -1.12
CA ALA A 294 2.74 5.08 -1.04
C ALA A 294 2.42 4.52 -2.44
N GLN A 295 1.85 5.33 -3.33
CA GLN A 295 1.54 4.94 -4.71
C GLN A 295 2.79 4.56 -5.51
N ARG A 296 3.87 5.33 -5.38
CA ARG A 296 5.14 5.06 -6.07
C ARG A 296 5.75 3.75 -5.60
N ILE A 297 5.78 3.50 -4.29
CA ILE A 297 6.32 2.25 -3.72
C ILE A 297 5.43 1.07 -4.11
N ALA A 298 4.11 1.18 -4.02
CA ALA A 298 3.19 0.13 -4.46
C ALA A 298 3.43 -0.24 -5.93
N ALA A 299 3.55 0.76 -6.82
CA ALA A 299 3.85 0.55 -8.23
C ALA A 299 5.22 -0.10 -8.50
N GLU A 300 6.23 0.17 -7.66
CA GLU A 300 7.56 -0.47 -7.75
C GLU A 300 7.52 -1.94 -7.35
N TYR A 301 6.67 -2.29 -6.38
CA TYR A 301 6.55 -3.64 -5.82
C TYR A 301 5.38 -4.45 -6.41
N GLY A 302 4.67 -3.90 -7.41
CA GLY A 302 3.53 -4.59 -8.04
C GLY A 302 2.38 -4.86 -7.07
N SER A 303 2.24 -4.00 -6.05
CA SER A 303 1.13 -3.98 -5.09
C SER A 303 0.13 -2.92 -5.48
#